data_AF-A0A5E7CEK6-F1
#
_entry.id   AF-A0A5E7CEK6-F1
#
_cell.length_a   1.000
_cell.length_b   1.000
_cell.length_c   1.000
_cell.angle_alpha   90.00
_cell.angle_beta   90.00
_cell.angle_gamma   90.00
#
_symmetry.space_group_name_H-M   'P 1'
#
loop_
_entity.id
_entity.type
_entity.pdbx_description
1 polymer ?
#
loop_
_entity_poly.entity_id
_entity_poly.type
_entity_poly.pdbx_seq_one_letter_code
_entity_poly.pdbx_strand_id
1 'polypeptide(L)'
;MSNLNDLTSLLLPLGRGLSADQSDSRLSLILEGQPLIQLSLERDPDLQLRVQESSSRPLGQALWAACYWLFARDPECQRLTWHLDELPHEALRSGLLIATPGTGQYLCERALFWQLPQPWLGESASGSYP
;
A
#
# COMPACT_ATOMS: atom_id res chain seq x y z
N MET A 1 -22.30 -3.00 17.53
CA MET A 1 -21.81 -2.77 16.16
C MET A 1 -20.87 -1.58 16.21
N SER A 2 -19.59 -1.85 16.47
CA SER A 2 -18.60 -0.80 16.70
C SER A 2 -17.97 -0.42 15.37
N ASN A 3 -18.60 0.52 14.67
CA ASN A 3 -17.94 1.26 13.58
C ASN A 3 -17.00 2.28 14.23
N LEU A 4 -15.87 1.81 14.78
CA LEU A 4 -14.77 2.72 15.06
C LEU A 4 -14.05 2.97 13.75
N ASN A 5 -14.37 4.10 13.10
CA ASN A 5 -13.43 4.74 12.21
C ASN A 5 -12.27 5.25 13.08
N ASP A 6 -11.32 4.36 13.37
CA ASP A 6 -10.07 4.70 14.04
C ASP A 6 -9.18 5.42 13.03
N LEU A 7 -9.37 6.73 12.88
CA LEU A 7 -8.49 7.55 12.07
C LEU A 7 -7.13 7.62 12.75
N THR A 8 -6.23 6.77 12.26
CA THR A 8 -4.89 6.64 12.82
C THR A 8 -3.92 7.34 11.85
N SER A 9 -2.92 8.01 12.39
CA SER A 9 -1.87 8.65 11.58
C SER A 9 -0.52 7.98 11.83
N LEU A 10 0.17 7.63 10.75
CA LEU A 10 1.54 7.15 10.75
C LEU A 10 2.42 8.15 10.02
N LEU A 11 3.63 8.36 10.55
CA LEU A 11 4.64 9.10 9.84
C LEU A 11 5.28 8.19 8.80
N LEU A 12 5.34 8.68 7.56
CA LEU A 12 6.14 8.06 6.53
C LEU A 12 7.62 8.38 6.76
N PRO A 13 8.51 7.53 6.21
CA PRO A 13 9.96 7.74 6.27
C PRO A 13 10.46 9.12 5.87
N LEU A 14 9.76 9.77 4.95
CA LEU A 14 10.09 11.09 4.41
C LEU A 14 9.50 12.25 5.23
N GLY A 15 8.97 11.98 6.42
CA GLY A 15 8.34 12.97 7.30
C GLY A 15 6.91 13.36 6.90
N ARG A 16 6.36 12.76 5.84
CA ARG A 16 4.98 12.98 5.40
C ARG A 16 4.00 12.24 6.33
N GLY A 17 2.90 12.88 6.71
CA GLY A 17 1.80 12.27 7.44
C GLY A 17 0.93 11.42 6.53
N LEU A 18 0.88 10.12 6.81
CA LEU A 18 -0.08 9.19 6.23
C LEU A 18 -1.18 8.94 7.27
N SER A 19 -2.37 9.46 7.01
CA SER A 19 -3.57 9.14 7.77
C SER A 19 -4.33 8.01 7.09
N ALA A 20 -4.92 7.13 7.87
CA ALA A 20 -5.82 6.12 7.35
C ALA A 20 -7.12 6.12 8.11
N ASP A 21 -8.21 6.01 7.36
CA ASP A 21 -9.53 5.68 7.83
C ASP A 21 -9.76 4.20 7.54
N GLN A 22 -9.65 3.36 8.58
CA GLN A 22 -9.85 1.92 8.47
C GLN A 22 -11.19 1.53 9.10
N SER A 23 -12.01 0.83 8.32
CA SER A 23 -13.21 0.13 8.78
C SER A 23 -13.02 -1.39 8.66
N ASP A 24 -14.04 -2.17 9.00
CA ASP A 24 -13.98 -3.65 8.98
C ASP A 24 -13.64 -4.23 7.59
N SER A 25 -14.15 -3.61 6.52
CA SER A 25 -13.99 -4.06 5.13
C SER A 25 -13.48 -3.00 4.17
N ARG A 26 -12.99 -1.86 4.67
CA ARG A 26 -12.52 -0.74 3.86
C ARG A 26 -11.31 -0.07 4.48
N LEU A 27 -10.39 0.37 3.64
CA LEU A 27 -9.26 1.19 4.03
C LEU A 27 -9.18 2.39 3.09
N SER A 28 -9.26 3.61 3.65
CA SER A 28 -9.06 4.84 2.90
C SER A 28 -7.79 5.52 3.41
N LEU A 29 -6.84 5.75 2.51
CA LEU A 29 -5.56 6.36 2.83
C LEU A 29 -5.52 7.81 2.36
N ILE A 30 -5.00 8.66 3.23
CA ILE A 30 -4.90 10.09 3.05
C ILE A 30 -3.45 10.48 3.30
N LEU A 31 -2.79 11.05 2.29
CA LEU A 31 -1.43 11.53 2.37
C LEU A 31 -1.44 13.06 2.45
N GLU A 32 -0.88 13.64 3.52
CA GLU A 32 -0.81 15.10 3.70
C GLU A 32 -2.18 15.80 3.56
N GLY A 33 -3.25 15.13 4.01
CA GLY A 33 -4.63 15.64 3.90
C GLY A 33 -5.28 15.48 2.53
N GLN A 34 -4.62 14.82 1.56
CA GLN A 34 -5.18 14.48 0.24
C GLN A 34 -5.53 13.00 0.15
N PRO A 35 -6.70 12.62 -0.40
CA PRO A 35 -7.04 11.21 -0.60
C PRO A 35 -6.03 10.59 -1.58
N LEU A 36 -5.47 9.44 -1.18
CA LEU A 36 -4.45 8.73 -1.94
C LEU A 36 -5.09 7.55 -2.68
N ILE A 37 -5.69 6.64 -1.92
CA ILE A 37 -6.32 5.41 -2.42
C ILE A 37 -7.34 4.87 -1.42
N GLN A 38 -8.33 4.18 -1.96
CA GLN A 38 -9.37 3.50 -1.23
C GLN A 38 -9.44 2.05 -1.65
N LEU A 39 -9.43 1.18 -0.66
CA LEU A 39 -9.34 -0.27 -0.81
C LEU A 39 -10.52 -0.93 -0.12
N SER A 40 -11.03 -2.03 -0.69
CA SER A 40 -11.79 -3.00 0.09
C SER A 40 -10.83 -4.00 0.72
N LEU A 41 -11.11 -4.37 1.97
CA LEU A 41 -10.38 -5.39 2.72
C LEU A 41 -11.28 -6.62 2.85
N GLU A 42 -10.80 -7.77 2.41
CA GLU A 42 -11.47 -9.06 2.58
C GLU A 42 -10.48 -10.03 3.24
N ARG A 43 -10.83 -10.60 4.40
CA ARG A 43 -9.97 -11.57 5.11
C ARG A 43 -10.48 -12.99 4.84
N ASP A 44 -9.85 -13.71 3.89
CA ASP A 44 -10.16 -15.12 3.62
C ASP A 44 -9.06 -15.78 2.76
N PRO A 45 -8.34 -16.82 3.23
CA PRO A 45 -7.70 -16.95 4.55
C PRO A 45 -6.56 -15.93 4.78
N ASP A 46 -6.05 -15.29 3.72
CA ASP A 46 -5.10 -14.16 3.78
C ASP A 46 -5.84 -12.83 3.55
N LEU A 47 -5.21 -11.69 3.83
CA LEU A 47 -5.81 -10.37 3.61
C LEU A 47 -5.78 -10.01 2.12
N GLN A 48 -6.95 -10.02 1.50
CA GLN A 48 -7.18 -9.61 0.11
C GLN A 48 -7.55 -8.12 0.03
N LEU A 49 -7.00 -7.44 -0.96
CA LEU A 49 -7.19 -6.01 -1.21
C LEU A 49 -7.63 -5.78 -2.64
N ARG A 50 -8.73 -5.04 -2.81
CA ARG A 50 -9.17 -4.56 -4.13
C ARG A 50 -9.15 -3.05 -4.13
N VAL A 51 -8.65 -2.46 -5.20
CA VAL A 51 -8.67 -1.01 -5.38
C VAL A 51 -10.09 -0.59 -5.78
N GLN A 52 -10.75 0.20 -4.94
CA GLN A 52 -12.05 0.79 -5.29
C GLN A 52 -11.86 2.12 -6.00
N GLU A 53 -11.04 3.00 -5.43
CA GLU A 53 -10.79 4.34 -5.97
C GLU A 53 -9.33 4.72 -5.74
N SER A 54 -8.68 5.32 -6.73
CA SER A 54 -7.32 5.85 -6.59
C SER A 54 -7.28 7.28 -7.13
N SER A 55 -6.97 8.23 -6.26
CA SER A 55 -6.88 9.65 -6.63
C SER A 55 -5.47 10.04 -7.09
N SER A 56 -4.46 9.25 -6.74
CA SER A 56 -3.07 9.49 -7.12
C SER A 56 -2.58 8.54 -8.21
N ARG A 57 -2.07 9.12 -9.30
CA ARG A 57 -1.18 8.47 -10.26
C ARG A 57 0.22 9.06 -10.05
N PRO A 58 1.28 8.26 -9.91
CA PRO A 58 1.35 6.81 -10.11
C PRO A 58 0.78 5.95 -8.97
N LEU A 59 0.14 4.82 -9.35
CA LEU A 59 -0.49 3.87 -8.42
C LEU A 59 0.53 3.22 -7.48
N GLY A 60 1.80 3.13 -7.88
CA GLY A 60 2.86 2.51 -7.07
C GLY A 60 3.03 3.13 -5.68
N GLN A 61 2.94 4.46 -5.56
CA GLN A 61 3.04 5.14 -4.26
C GLN A 61 1.87 4.80 -3.35
N ALA A 62 0.66 4.74 -3.92
CA ALA A 62 -0.55 4.39 -3.20
C ALA A 62 -0.53 2.94 -2.68
N LEU A 63 -0.10 2.00 -3.53
CA LEU A 63 0.08 0.59 -3.16
C LEU A 63 1.13 0.45 -2.05
N TRP A 64 2.26 1.16 -2.18
CA TRP A 64 3.32 1.14 -1.18
C TRP A 64 2.82 1.67 0.18
N ALA A 65 2.14 2.81 0.19
CA ALA A 65 1.60 3.42 1.41
C ALA A 65 0.57 2.50 2.09
N ALA A 66 -0.24 1.79 1.31
CA ALA A 66 -1.17 0.80 1.84
C ALA A 66 -0.48 -0.41 2.46
N CYS A 67 0.54 -0.96 1.78
CA CYS A 67 1.34 -2.04 2.34
C CYS A 67 2.02 -1.60 3.65
N TYR A 68 2.62 -0.41 3.66
CA TYR A 68 3.23 0.17 4.86
C TYR A 68 2.23 0.25 6.01
N TRP A 69 1.05 0.83 5.75
CA TRP A 69 -0.01 0.98 6.75
C TRP A 69 -0.39 -0.36 7.38
N LEU A 70 -0.71 -1.34 6.55
CA LEU A 70 -1.19 -2.64 6.98
C LEU A 70 -0.11 -3.41 7.74
N PHE A 71 1.11 -3.45 7.22
CA PHE A 71 2.22 -4.12 7.89
C PHE A 71 2.67 -3.39 9.18
N ALA A 72 2.61 -2.06 9.23
CA ALA A 72 2.93 -1.34 10.45
C ALA A 72 1.88 -1.55 11.55
N ARG A 73 0.60 -1.68 11.18
CA ARG A 73 -0.52 -1.83 12.13
C ARG A 73 -0.77 -3.28 12.54
N ASP A 74 -0.61 -4.23 11.63
CA ASP A 74 -0.87 -5.65 11.86
C ASP A 74 0.42 -6.47 11.67
N PRO A 75 1.17 -6.76 12.76
CA PRO A 75 2.41 -7.52 12.66
C PRO A 75 2.18 -9.01 12.35
N GLU A 76 0.97 -9.54 12.59
CA GLU A 76 0.61 -10.92 12.26
C GLU A 76 0.31 -11.08 10.76
N CYS A 77 0.01 -9.98 10.08
CA CYS A 77 -0.18 -9.96 8.64
C CYS A 77 1.16 -10.13 7.89
N GLN A 78 1.42 -11.37 7.44
CA GLN A 78 2.64 -11.69 6.70
C GLN A 78 2.52 -11.46 5.19
N ARG A 79 1.30 -11.53 4.65
CA ARG A 79 1.03 -11.50 3.20
C ARG A 79 -0.22 -10.70 2.89
N LEU A 80 -0.17 -9.97 1.78
CA LEU A 80 -1.27 -9.18 1.24
C LEU A 80 -1.51 -9.61 -0.20
N THR A 81 -2.74 -9.99 -0.53
CA THR A 81 -3.13 -10.36 -1.89
C THR A 81 -3.85 -9.18 -2.55
N TRP A 82 -3.22 -8.58 -3.53
CA TRP A 82 -3.74 -7.47 -4.31
C TRP A 82 -4.47 -7.96 -5.55
N HIS A 83 -5.69 -7.49 -5.73
CA HIS A 83 -6.50 -7.67 -6.92
C HIS A 83 -6.54 -6.35 -7.68
N LEU A 84 -5.89 -6.33 -8.84
CA LEU A 84 -5.74 -5.14 -9.68
C LEU A 84 -6.17 -5.48 -11.11
N ASP A 85 -7.07 -4.67 -11.67
CA ASP A 85 -7.51 -4.82 -13.06
C ASP A 85 -6.40 -4.43 -14.06
N GLU A 86 -5.53 -3.49 -13.67
CA GLU A 86 -4.39 -3.03 -14.47
C GLU A 86 -3.07 -3.62 -13.96
N LEU A 87 -2.14 -3.88 -14.90
CA LEU A 87 -0.78 -4.33 -14.60
C LEU A 87 -0.01 -3.21 -13.86
N PRO A 88 0.38 -3.40 -12.58
CA PRO A 88 1.09 -2.39 -11.81
C PRO A 88 2.59 -2.44 -12.13
N HIS A 89 2.97 -2.05 -13.36
CA HIS A 89 4.33 -2.17 -13.89
C HIS A 89 5.41 -1.66 -12.93
N GLU A 90 5.18 -0.51 -12.29
CA GLU A 90 6.14 0.07 -11.34
C GLU A 90 6.29 -0.77 -10.06
N ALA A 91 5.18 -1.29 -9.53
CA ALA A 91 5.18 -2.09 -8.31
C ALA A 91 5.80 -3.48 -8.54
N LEU A 92 5.62 -4.05 -9.73
CA LEU A 92 6.32 -5.27 -10.14
C LEU A 92 7.83 -5.01 -10.30
N ARG A 93 8.20 -3.90 -10.97
CA ARG A 93 9.60 -3.55 -11.22
C ARG A 93 10.35 -3.23 -9.93
N SER A 94 9.69 -2.63 -8.94
CA SER A 94 10.30 -2.33 -7.64
C SER A 94 10.40 -3.53 -6.72
N GLY A 95 9.76 -4.66 -7.05
CA GLY A 95 9.65 -5.83 -6.17
C GLY A 95 8.64 -5.65 -5.04
N LEU A 96 7.83 -4.58 -5.05
CA LEU A 96 6.72 -4.39 -4.12
C LEU A 96 5.64 -5.46 -4.28
N LEU A 97 5.32 -5.78 -5.53
CA LEU A 97 4.35 -6.80 -5.89
C LEU A 97 5.02 -7.94 -6.63
N ILE A 98 4.60 -9.16 -6.30
CA ILE A 98 5.00 -10.40 -6.94
C ILE A 98 3.81 -10.88 -7.75
N ALA A 99 4.02 -11.14 -9.05
CA ALA A 99 2.98 -11.72 -9.89
C ALA A 99 2.64 -13.13 -9.40
N THR A 100 1.35 -13.42 -9.24
CA THR A 100 0.88 -14.77 -8.93
C THR A 100 0.37 -15.46 -10.18
N PRO A 101 0.11 -16.78 -10.14
CA PRO A 101 -0.50 -17.50 -11.26
C PRO A 101 -1.92 -17.00 -11.60
N GLY A 102 -2.60 -16.32 -10.67
CA GLY A 102 -3.93 -15.77 -10.90
C GLY A 102 -3.89 -14.48 -11.71
N THR A 103 -4.70 -14.39 -12.77
CA THR A 103 -4.82 -13.15 -13.57
C THR A 103 -5.27 -11.99 -12.69
N GLY A 104 -4.52 -10.89 -12.72
CA GLY A 104 -4.83 -9.69 -11.93
C GLY A 104 -4.59 -9.85 -10.42
N GLN A 105 -3.94 -10.93 -9.99
CA GLN A 105 -3.60 -11.18 -8.59
C GLN A 105 -2.11 -11.03 -8.35
N TYR A 106 -1.76 -10.24 -7.34
CA TYR A 106 -0.40 -9.93 -6.96
C TYR A 106 -0.21 -10.13 -5.46
N LEU A 107 0.96 -10.59 -5.05
CA LEU A 107 1.29 -10.76 -3.64
C LEU A 107 2.27 -9.68 -3.19
N CYS A 108 2.07 -9.16 -2.00
CA CYS A 108 3.07 -8.40 -1.27
C CYS A 108 3.38 -9.15 0.02
N GLU A 109 4.64 -9.49 0.23
CA GLU A 109 5.09 -10.16 1.45
C GLU A 109 5.74 -9.16 2.39
N ARG A 110 5.39 -9.25 3.68
CA ARG A 110 5.94 -8.38 4.72
C ARG A 110 7.47 -8.39 4.74
N ALA A 111 8.06 -9.59 4.65
CA ALA A 111 9.50 -9.77 4.69
C ALA A 111 10.22 -9.05 3.54
N LEU A 112 9.67 -9.14 2.33
CA LEU A 112 10.22 -8.46 1.15
C LEU A 112 9.97 -6.96 1.21
N PHE A 113 8.77 -6.54 1.62
CA PHE A 113 8.39 -5.14 1.75
C PHE A 113 9.39 -4.35 2.60
N TRP A 114 9.79 -4.87 3.77
CA TRP A 114 10.75 -4.21 4.66
C TRP A 114 12.20 -4.22 4.15
N GLN A 115 12.50 -5.04 3.13
CA GLN A 115 13.79 -5.03 2.45
C GLN A 115 13.82 -4.08 1.25
N LEU A 116 12.68 -3.51 0.86
CA LEU A 116 12.63 -2.60 -0.28
C LEU A 116 13.39 -1.31 0.02
N PRO A 117 14.22 -0.84 -0.94
CA PRO A 117 15.00 0.39 -0.76
C PRO A 117 14.11 1.66 -0.88
N GLN A 118 12.91 1.52 -1.47
CA GLN A 118 11.89 2.55 -1.49
C GLN A 118 10.92 2.38 -0.32
N PRO A 119 10.45 3.49 0.28
CA PRO A 119 10.45 4.86 -0.22
C PRO A 119 11.61 5.68 0.37
N TRP A 120 12.52 5.03 1.11
CA TRP A 120 13.61 5.64 1.88
C TRP A 120 14.57 6.44 0.99
N LEU A 121 14.61 6.14 -0.30
CA LEU A 121 15.45 6.82 -1.30
C LEU A 121 14.92 8.17 -1.80
N GLY A 122 13.69 8.59 -1.44
CA GLY A 122 13.05 9.75 -2.07
C GLY A 122 12.84 9.53 -3.58
N GLU A 123 12.22 10.48 -4.28
CA GLU A 123 12.43 10.55 -5.73
C GLU A 123 13.94 10.58 -5.94
N SER A 124 14.48 9.61 -6.66
CA SER A 124 15.87 9.67 -7.07
C SER A 124 16.02 11.01 -7.76
N ALA A 125 16.68 11.96 -7.08
CA ALA A 125 17.23 13.10 -7.76
C ALA A 125 18.17 12.47 -8.78
N SER A 126 17.70 12.38 -10.02
CA SER A 126 18.53 12.26 -11.20
C SER A 126 19.30 13.57 -11.35
N GLY A 127 19.97 14.00 -10.28
CA GLY A 127 20.99 15.02 -10.28
C GLY A 127 22.23 14.32 -10.76
N SER A 128 22.46 14.40 -12.06
CA SER A 128 23.76 14.14 -12.66
C SER A 128 24.84 14.75 -11.76
N TYR A 129 25.66 13.88 -11.17
CA TYR A 129 26.83 14.32 -10.42
C TYR A 129 27.84 14.88 -11.44
N PRO A 130 28.36 16.11 -11.25
CA PRO A 130 29.34 16.71 -12.16
C PRO A 130 30.71 16.02 -12.10
#